data_AF-A0A522XPK0-F1
#
_entry.id   AF-A0A522XPK0-F1
#
_cell.length_a   1.000
_cell.length_b   1.000
_cell.length_c   1.000
_cell.angle_alpha   90.00
_cell.angle_beta   90.00
_cell.angle_gamma   90.00
#
_symmetry.space_group_name_H-M   'P 1'
#
loop_
_entity.id
_entity.type
_entity.pdbx_description
1 polymer ?
#
loop_
_entity_poly.entity_id
_entity_poly.type
_entity_poly.pdbx_seq_one_letter_code
_entity_poly.pdbx_strand_id
1 'polypeptide(L)'
;MGFVGYFTLSSLTNMQNSIRSIEDHNIPSLLALKDMKSSVQSVAESTNEYVVISDQSTKTDELDEIMSGKMDYSEALETYRSLSILYFPTKIEFVDVIQEKTNILFSTSDMIIKSNKTMTDTDFQIIHTDLSRKENDALKAIQNALENEQNELRKVKEDLIKTQDGIWNMNLIMVITIISFTTTSGVFFSKYVIEKLDDLMLQVEKLKRS
;
A
#
# COMPACT_ATOMS: atom_id res chain seq x y z
N MET A 1 -1.08 -6.27 35.39
CA MET A 1 -0.91 -4.93 34.77
C MET A 1 0.27 -4.88 33.78
N GLY A 2 1.47 -5.36 34.12
CA GLY A 2 2.65 -5.27 33.22
C GLY A 2 2.55 -6.00 31.86
N PHE A 3 1.99 -7.21 31.81
CA PHE A 3 1.87 -7.98 30.56
C PHE A 3 0.92 -7.34 29.53
N VAL A 4 -0.19 -6.76 29.98
CA VAL A 4 -1.15 -6.11 29.08
C VAL A 4 -0.64 -4.76 28.62
N GLY A 5 -0.02 -3.97 29.51
CA GLY A 5 0.64 -2.73 29.11
C GLY A 5 1.74 -2.97 28.05
N TYR A 6 2.53 -4.04 28.22
CA TYR A 6 3.53 -4.45 27.23
C TYR A 6 2.90 -4.88 25.90
N PHE A 7 1.84 -5.69 25.93
CA PHE A 7 1.14 -6.12 24.71
C PHE A 7 0.51 -4.95 23.95
N THR A 8 -0.15 -4.02 24.67
CA THR A 8 -0.74 -2.81 24.07
C THR A 8 0.34 -1.92 23.47
N LEU A 9 1.45 -1.70 24.18
CA LEU A 9 2.56 -0.88 23.68
C LEU A 9 3.25 -1.53 22.46
N SER A 10 3.50 -2.84 22.49
CA SER A 10 4.06 -3.57 21.36
C SER A 10 3.13 -3.55 20.16
N SER A 11 1.83 -3.73 20.36
CA SER A 11 0.83 -3.69 19.28
C SER A 11 0.69 -2.28 18.69
N LEU A 12 0.71 -1.23 19.51
CA LEU A 12 0.73 0.17 19.04
C LEU A 12 2.00 0.49 18.25
N THR A 13 3.16 0.01 18.70
CA THR A 13 4.44 0.18 17.99
C THR A 13 4.38 -0.52 16.62
N ASN A 14 3.83 -1.73 16.56
CA ASN A 14 3.63 -2.46 15.30
C ASN A 14 2.68 -1.70 14.36
N MET A 15 1.55 -1.20 14.87
CA MET A 15 0.64 -0.37 14.07
C MET A 15 1.33 0.88 13.51
N GLN A 16 2.10 1.58 14.35
CA GLN A 16 2.83 2.78 13.93
C GLN A 16 3.87 2.46 12.85
N ASN A 17 4.59 1.35 12.98
CA ASN A 17 5.56 0.91 11.97
C ASN A 17 4.86 0.52 10.65
N SER A 18 3.71 -0.16 10.71
CA SER A 18 2.92 -0.49 9.52
C SER A 18 2.34 0.75 8.83
N ILE A 19 1.90 1.76 9.59
CA ILE A 19 1.44 3.03 9.02
C ILE A 19 2.59 3.78 8.32
N ARG A 20 3.75 3.89 8.99
CA ARG A 20 4.95 4.49 8.39
C ARG A 20 5.37 3.77 7.12
N SER A 21 5.38 2.45 7.14
CA SER A 21 5.64 1.62 5.97
C SER A 21 4.69 1.94 4.80
N ILE A 22 3.38 2.08 5.07
CA ILE A 22 2.41 2.47 4.03
C ILE A 22 2.73 3.86 3.45
N GLU A 23 3.01 4.82 4.32
CA GLU A 23 3.24 6.24 3.97
C GLU A 23 4.57 6.44 3.25
N ASP A 24 5.65 5.86 3.76
CA ASP A 24 7.01 6.10 3.31
C ASP A 24 7.34 5.40 2.00
N HIS A 25 6.72 4.24 1.70
CA HIS A 25 7.08 3.49 0.50
C HIS A 25 5.92 2.82 -0.27
N ASN A 26 4.83 2.33 0.33
CA ASN A 26 3.78 1.68 -0.47
C ASN A 26 2.98 2.67 -1.32
N ILE A 27 2.57 3.80 -0.73
CA ILE A 27 1.82 4.83 -1.45
C ILE A 27 2.70 5.46 -2.55
N PRO A 28 3.94 5.90 -2.27
CA PRO A 28 4.85 6.42 -3.30
C PRO A 28 5.11 5.42 -4.44
N SER A 29 5.34 4.14 -4.13
CA SER A 29 5.54 3.11 -5.17
C SER A 29 4.31 2.95 -6.07
N LEU A 30 3.10 2.95 -5.48
CA LEU A 30 1.86 2.86 -6.23
C LEU A 30 1.61 4.09 -7.12
N LEU A 31 1.98 5.28 -6.64
CA LEU A 31 1.88 6.51 -7.43
C LEU A 31 2.84 6.47 -8.60
N ALA A 32 4.12 6.17 -8.36
CA ALA A 32 5.13 6.04 -9.40
C ALA A 32 4.73 5.05 -10.50
N LEU A 33 4.16 3.89 -10.13
CA LEU A 33 3.65 2.91 -11.10
C LEU A 33 2.43 3.42 -11.90
N LYS A 34 1.55 4.22 -11.29
CA LYS A 34 0.43 4.84 -12.00
C LYS A 34 0.90 5.95 -12.95
N ASP A 35 1.89 6.73 -12.53
CA ASP A 35 2.47 7.79 -13.34
C ASP A 35 3.18 7.17 -14.55
N MET A 36 4.00 6.12 -14.35
CA MET A 36 4.58 5.33 -15.44
C MET A 36 3.50 4.81 -16.42
N LYS A 37 2.39 4.28 -15.90
CA LYS A 37 1.28 3.80 -16.74
C LYS A 37 0.71 4.93 -17.60
N SER A 38 0.43 6.08 -16.99
CA SER A 38 -0.10 7.26 -17.68
C SER A 38 0.87 7.77 -18.75
N SER A 39 2.15 7.89 -18.43
CA SER A 39 3.20 8.32 -19.36
C SER A 39 3.36 7.38 -20.55
N VAL A 40 3.28 6.06 -20.33
CA VAL A 40 3.33 5.05 -21.40
C VAL A 40 2.15 5.19 -22.36
N GLN A 41 0.94 5.41 -21.83
CA GLN A 41 -0.26 5.64 -22.64
C GLN A 41 -0.14 6.93 -23.44
N SER A 42 0.25 8.04 -22.80
CA SER A 42 0.48 9.33 -23.47
C SER A 42 1.48 9.21 -24.62
N VAL A 43 2.62 8.55 -24.43
CA VAL A 43 3.60 8.35 -25.50
C VAL A 43 2.99 7.53 -26.65
N ALA A 44 2.24 6.46 -26.38
CA ALA A 44 1.63 5.65 -27.42
C ALA A 44 0.52 6.40 -28.19
N GLU A 45 -0.32 7.16 -27.48
CA GLU A 45 -1.39 7.99 -28.04
C GLU A 45 -0.83 9.10 -28.93
N SER A 46 0.10 9.91 -28.43
CA SER A 46 0.73 10.98 -29.21
C SER A 46 1.56 10.42 -30.37
N THR A 47 2.17 9.25 -30.21
CA THR A 47 2.83 8.57 -31.34
C THR A 47 1.82 8.22 -32.43
N ASN A 48 0.63 7.73 -32.09
CA ASN A 48 -0.40 7.43 -33.08
C ASN A 48 -0.92 8.71 -33.75
N GLU A 49 -1.17 9.78 -32.99
CA GLU A 49 -1.61 11.06 -33.52
C GLU A 49 -0.58 11.70 -34.46
N TYR A 50 0.70 11.67 -34.09
CA TYR A 50 1.81 12.20 -34.91
C TYR A 50 1.83 11.62 -36.34
N VAL A 51 1.43 10.36 -36.51
CA VAL A 51 1.44 9.70 -37.83
C VAL A 51 0.19 10.05 -38.65
N VAL A 52 -0.95 10.30 -38.00
CA VAL A 52 -2.22 10.63 -38.67
C VAL A 52 -2.29 12.10 -39.09
N ILE A 53 -1.68 12.99 -38.31
CA ILE A 53 -1.70 14.43 -38.56
C ILE A 53 -0.87 14.78 -39.80
N SER A 54 -1.36 15.73 -40.62
CA SER A 54 -0.64 16.26 -41.78
C SER A 54 -0.04 17.66 -41.53
N ASP A 55 -0.58 18.40 -40.56
CA ASP A 55 -0.13 19.74 -40.19
C ASP A 55 1.19 19.74 -39.39
N GLN A 56 2.09 20.66 -39.72
CA GLN A 56 3.44 20.70 -39.12
C GLN A 56 3.45 21.29 -37.71
N SER A 57 2.56 22.25 -37.40
CA SER A 57 2.44 22.78 -36.04
C SER A 57 1.95 21.70 -35.08
N THR A 58 0.85 21.02 -35.42
CA THR A 58 0.31 19.96 -34.56
C THR A 58 1.27 18.77 -34.46
N LYS A 59 2.04 18.43 -35.51
CA LYS A 59 3.12 17.44 -35.39
C LYS A 59 4.22 17.84 -34.40
N THR A 60 4.49 19.13 -34.26
CA THR A 60 5.49 19.62 -33.31
C THR A 60 4.95 19.49 -31.89
N ASP A 61 3.68 19.83 -31.68
CA ASP A 61 3.00 19.65 -30.38
C ASP A 61 3.02 18.16 -29.95
N GLU A 62 2.71 17.22 -30.85
CA GLU A 62 2.78 15.78 -30.54
C GLU A 62 4.20 15.29 -30.22
N LEU A 63 5.24 15.87 -30.84
CA LEU A 63 6.62 15.52 -30.52
C LEU A 63 6.99 15.98 -29.11
N ASP A 64 6.51 17.16 -28.71
CA ASP A 64 6.73 17.69 -27.37
C ASP A 64 6.00 16.83 -26.32
N GLU A 65 4.77 16.39 -26.59
CA GLU A 65 4.02 15.46 -25.73
C GLU A 65 4.72 14.10 -25.60
N ILE A 66 5.22 13.53 -26.70
CA ILE A 66 6.00 12.28 -26.68
C ILE A 66 7.28 12.45 -25.83
N MET A 67 7.98 13.57 -25.99
CA MET A 67 9.19 13.85 -25.20
C MET A 67 8.88 14.05 -23.71
N SER A 68 7.81 14.79 -23.40
CA SER A 68 7.36 14.99 -22.01
C SER A 68 6.98 13.66 -21.38
N GLY A 69 6.18 12.84 -22.06
CA GLY A 69 5.79 11.53 -21.56
C GLY A 69 6.98 10.60 -21.31
N LYS A 70 8.02 10.62 -22.16
CA LYS A 70 9.26 9.86 -21.91
C LYS A 70 10.02 10.36 -20.68
N MET A 71 10.04 11.68 -20.46
CA MET A 71 10.70 12.30 -19.32
C MET A 71 9.95 11.96 -18.01
N ASP A 72 8.63 12.13 -18.00
CA ASP A 72 7.77 11.82 -16.85
C ASP A 72 7.86 10.34 -16.48
N TYR A 73 7.89 9.45 -17.49
CA TYR A 73 8.14 8.03 -17.29
C TYR A 73 9.49 7.79 -16.60
N SER A 74 10.56 8.46 -17.06
CA SER A 74 11.90 8.27 -16.51
C SER A 74 11.98 8.69 -15.04
N GLU A 75 11.33 9.80 -14.68
CA GLU A 75 11.26 10.27 -13.29
C GLU A 75 10.49 9.30 -12.40
N ALA A 76 9.34 8.82 -12.88
CA ALA A 76 8.52 7.86 -12.17
C ALA A 76 9.24 6.51 -12.01
N LEU A 77 9.92 6.02 -13.06
CA LEU A 77 10.72 4.79 -13.00
C LEU A 77 11.85 4.91 -11.97
N GLU A 78 12.56 6.03 -11.94
CA GLU A 78 13.67 6.23 -10.99
C GLU A 78 13.17 6.31 -9.55
N THR A 79 12.01 6.92 -9.32
CA THR A 79 11.34 6.93 -8.02
C THR A 79 11.00 5.50 -7.58
N TYR A 80 10.34 4.72 -8.45
CA TYR A 80 9.99 3.34 -8.14
C TYR A 80 11.22 2.45 -7.94
N ARG A 81 12.27 2.62 -8.75
CA ARG A 81 13.56 1.92 -8.61
C ARG A 81 14.20 2.22 -7.26
N SER A 82 14.28 3.50 -6.88
CA SER A 82 14.88 3.93 -5.62
C SER A 82 14.16 3.31 -4.42
N LEU A 83 12.82 3.32 -4.43
CA LEU A 83 12.00 2.68 -3.40
C LEU A 83 12.20 1.16 -3.37
N SER A 84 12.27 0.52 -4.55
CA SER A 84 12.50 -0.92 -4.68
C SER A 84 13.86 -1.32 -4.11
N ILE A 85 14.92 -0.58 -4.42
CA ILE A 85 16.27 -0.88 -3.91
C ILE A 85 16.33 -0.71 -2.38
N LEU A 86 15.74 0.36 -1.86
CA LEU A 86 15.85 0.72 -0.45
C LEU A 86 14.99 -0.18 0.47
N TYR A 87 13.78 -0.52 0.03
CA TYR A 87 12.78 -1.17 0.89
C TYR A 87 12.38 -2.57 0.43
N PHE A 88 12.55 -2.90 -0.86
CA PHE A 88 12.04 -4.14 -1.45
C PHE A 88 12.98 -4.74 -2.49
N PRO A 89 14.20 -5.18 -2.13
CA PRO A 89 15.21 -5.61 -3.10
C PRO A 89 14.74 -6.79 -3.97
N THR A 90 13.77 -7.59 -3.49
CA THR A 90 13.14 -8.67 -4.27
C THR A 90 12.28 -8.17 -5.42
N LYS A 91 11.93 -6.88 -5.47
CA LYS A 91 11.09 -6.26 -6.51
C LYS A 91 11.90 -5.63 -7.65
N ILE A 92 13.23 -5.70 -7.61
CA ILE A 92 14.10 -5.19 -8.68
C ILE A 92 13.76 -5.85 -10.03
N GLU A 93 13.34 -7.13 -10.03
CA GLU A 93 12.90 -7.82 -11.24
C GLU A 93 11.72 -7.09 -11.94
N PHE A 94 10.78 -6.52 -11.19
CA PHE A 94 9.69 -5.73 -11.79
C PHE A 94 10.22 -4.47 -12.46
N VAL A 95 11.20 -3.81 -11.85
CA VAL A 95 11.85 -2.61 -12.42
C VAL A 95 12.49 -2.96 -13.76
N ASP A 96 13.26 -4.04 -13.80
CA ASP A 96 13.98 -4.48 -15.00
C ASP A 96 13.02 -4.85 -16.14
N VAL A 97 11.95 -5.59 -15.82
CA VAL A 97 10.94 -5.98 -16.82
C VAL A 97 10.17 -4.77 -17.34
N ILE A 98 9.76 -3.84 -16.46
CA ILE A 98 9.07 -2.60 -16.87
C ILE A 98 9.98 -1.78 -17.79
N GLN A 99 11.25 -1.61 -17.41
CA GLN A 99 12.22 -0.85 -18.20
C GLN A 99 12.45 -1.50 -19.57
N GLU A 100 12.63 -2.82 -19.62
CA GLU A 100 12.83 -3.56 -20.88
C GLU A 100 11.64 -3.35 -21.83
N LYS A 101 10.41 -3.59 -21.36
CA LYS A 101 9.21 -3.49 -22.22
C LYS A 101 8.95 -2.06 -22.68
N THR A 102 9.15 -1.09 -21.79
CA THR A 102 8.93 0.33 -22.14
C THR A 102 10.01 0.86 -23.08
N ASN A 103 11.27 0.46 -22.92
CA ASN A 103 12.32 0.82 -23.87
C ASN A 103 12.05 0.30 -25.28
N ILE A 104 11.49 -0.91 -25.40
CA ILE A 104 11.07 -1.45 -26.70
C ILE A 104 9.96 -0.58 -27.31
N LEU A 105 8.93 -0.22 -26.52
CA LEU A 105 7.87 0.68 -26.97
C LEU A 105 8.41 2.03 -27.43
N PHE A 106 9.27 2.68 -26.63
CA PHE A 106 9.84 3.98 -26.94
C PHE A 106 10.74 3.94 -28.18
N SER A 107 11.50 2.85 -28.34
CA SER A 107 12.30 2.63 -29.55
C SER A 107 11.43 2.46 -30.79
N THR A 108 10.30 1.75 -30.66
CA THR A 108 9.31 1.63 -31.74
C THR A 108 8.73 3.00 -32.07
N SER A 109 8.29 3.79 -31.08
CA SER A 109 7.82 5.16 -31.27
C SER A 109 8.84 6.04 -32.02
N ASP A 110 10.13 6.00 -31.61
CA ASP A 110 11.18 6.76 -32.29
C ASP A 110 11.40 6.32 -33.74
N MET A 111 11.28 5.01 -34.01
CA MET A 111 11.38 4.47 -35.37
C MET A 111 10.22 4.98 -36.25
N ILE A 112 9.01 5.02 -35.70
CA ILE A 112 7.81 5.53 -36.38
C ILE A 112 7.97 7.00 -36.73
N ILE A 113 8.37 7.82 -35.75
CA ILE A 113 8.57 9.25 -35.92
C ILE A 113 9.56 9.55 -37.05
N LYS A 114 10.67 8.80 -37.10
CA LYS A 114 11.71 8.93 -38.13
C LYS A 114 11.24 8.47 -39.51
N SER A 115 10.35 7.48 -39.58
CA SER A 115 9.95 6.83 -40.82
C SER A 115 8.71 7.43 -41.49
N ASN A 116 7.97 8.30 -40.78
CA ASN A 116 6.71 8.92 -41.23
C ASN A 116 6.81 9.65 -42.60
N LYS A 117 8.00 9.99 -43.09
CA LYS A 117 8.18 10.65 -44.39
C LYS A 117 8.13 9.71 -45.61
N THR A 118 8.12 8.39 -45.41
CA THR A 118 8.33 7.39 -46.49
C THR A 118 7.38 6.19 -46.47
N MET A 119 6.32 6.23 -45.65
CA MET A 119 5.48 5.05 -45.40
C MET A 119 4.28 4.93 -46.34
N THR A 120 3.99 3.69 -46.74
CA THR A 120 2.75 3.32 -47.42
C THR A 120 1.65 3.01 -46.40
N ASP A 121 0.38 3.03 -46.81
CA ASP A 121 -0.77 2.69 -45.94
C ASP A 121 -0.64 1.29 -45.31
N THR A 122 -0.04 0.33 -46.04
CA THR A 122 0.22 -1.02 -45.53
C THR A 122 1.27 -1.01 -44.42
N ASP A 123 2.34 -0.23 -44.59
CA ASP A 123 3.39 -0.07 -43.57
C ASP A 123 2.82 0.58 -42.31
N PHE A 124 1.93 1.56 -42.49
CA PHE A 124 1.22 2.23 -41.40
C PHE A 124 0.40 1.24 -40.54
N GLN A 125 -0.38 0.36 -41.17
CA GLN A 125 -1.20 -0.62 -40.42
C GLN A 125 -0.35 -1.63 -39.65
N ILE A 126 0.75 -2.10 -40.24
CA ILE A 126 1.68 -3.03 -39.59
C ILE A 126 2.29 -2.39 -38.35
N ILE A 127 2.70 -1.13 -38.49
CA ILE A 127 3.34 -0.36 -37.43
C ILE A 127 2.39 -0.01 -36.30
N HIS A 128 1.18 0.43 -36.62
CA HIS A 128 0.17 0.72 -35.63
C HIS A 128 -0.15 -0.54 -34.80
N THR A 129 -0.26 -1.69 -35.47
CA THR A 129 -0.46 -2.99 -34.80
C THR A 129 0.72 -3.36 -33.91
N ASP A 130 1.95 -3.14 -34.38
CA ASP A 130 3.15 -3.41 -33.57
C ASP A 130 3.24 -2.48 -32.35
N LEU A 131 3.00 -1.17 -32.53
CA LEU A 131 3.00 -0.19 -31.46
C LEU A 131 1.98 -0.55 -30.37
N SER A 132 0.73 -0.83 -30.76
CA SER A 132 -0.32 -1.23 -29.82
C SER A 132 0.01 -2.53 -29.07
N ARG A 133 0.67 -3.48 -29.74
CA ARG A 133 1.17 -4.68 -29.07
C ARG A 133 2.26 -4.35 -28.04
N LYS A 134 3.23 -3.50 -28.39
CA LYS A 134 4.31 -3.08 -27.47
C LYS A 134 3.78 -2.26 -26.30
N GLU A 135 2.79 -1.42 -26.54
CA GLU A 135 2.07 -0.67 -25.52
C GLU A 135 1.43 -1.65 -24.52
N ASN A 136 0.68 -2.62 -25.01
CA ASN A 136 0.05 -3.63 -24.14
C ASN A 136 1.10 -4.44 -23.34
N ASP A 137 2.22 -4.82 -23.96
CA ASP A 137 3.30 -5.51 -23.25
C ASP A 137 3.89 -4.65 -22.11
N ALA A 138 4.11 -3.36 -22.34
CA ALA A 138 4.60 -2.41 -21.34
C ALA A 138 3.56 -2.17 -20.23
N LEU A 139 2.31 -1.91 -20.60
CA LEU A 139 1.20 -1.72 -19.65
C LEU A 139 0.96 -2.97 -18.79
N LYS A 140 1.09 -4.16 -19.36
CA LYS A 140 0.96 -5.42 -18.62
C LYS A 140 2.09 -5.61 -17.61
N ALA A 141 3.32 -5.25 -17.97
CA ALA A 141 4.45 -5.27 -17.02
C ALA A 141 4.19 -4.34 -15.83
N ILE A 142 3.74 -3.10 -16.10
CA ILE A 142 3.39 -2.12 -15.05
C ILE A 142 2.19 -2.61 -14.21
N GLN A 143 1.18 -3.18 -14.86
CA GLN A 143 -0.02 -3.70 -14.19
C GLN A 143 0.32 -4.86 -13.24
N ASN A 144 1.23 -5.77 -13.63
CA ASN A 144 1.68 -6.86 -12.76
C ASN A 144 2.36 -6.32 -11.49
N ALA A 145 3.19 -5.28 -11.63
CA ALA A 145 3.82 -4.62 -10.49
C ALA A 145 2.78 -3.90 -9.60
N LEU A 146 1.81 -3.20 -10.20
CA LEU A 146 0.70 -2.57 -9.48
C LEU A 146 -0.10 -3.58 -8.67
N GLU A 147 -0.44 -4.73 -9.25
CA GLU A 147 -1.18 -5.79 -8.55
C GLU A 147 -0.36 -6.38 -7.40
N ASN A 148 0.96 -6.51 -7.57
CA ASN A 148 1.84 -6.95 -6.50
C ASN A 148 1.82 -5.95 -5.32
N GLU A 149 2.03 -4.67 -5.59
CA GLU A 149 2.01 -3.60 -4.58
C GLU A 149 0.64 -3.48 -3.88
N GLN A 150 -0.45 -3.59 -4.63
CA GLN A 150 -1.81 -3.59 -4.06
C GLN A 150 -2.07 -4.79 -3.15
N ASN A 151 -1.58 -5.97 -3.54
CA ASN A 151 -1.69 -7.17 -2.70
C ASN A 151 -0.90 -7.03 -1.40
N GLU A 152 0.29 -6.44 -1.44
CA GLU A 152 1.06 -6.16 -0.24
C GLU A 152 0.37 -5.12 0.65
N LEU A 153 -0.12 -4.02 0.06
CA LEU A 153 -0.88 -3.01 0.80
C LEU A 153 -2.12 -3.63 1.48
N ARG A 154 -2.81 -4.55 0.81
CA ARG A 154 -3.94 -5.29 1.39
C ARG A 154 -3.50 -6.14 2.58
N LYS A 155 -2.39 -6.86 2.48
CA LYS A 155 -1.85 -7.67 3.60
C LYS A 155 -1.51 -6.78 4.80
N VAL A 156 -0.84 -5.66 4.58
CA VAL A 156 -0.49 -4.72 5.66
C VAL A 156 -1.77 -4.16 6.32
N LYS A 157 -2.79 -3.83 5.53
CA LYS A 157 -4.09 -3.39 6.06
C LYS A 157 -4.81 -4.47 6.87
N GLU A 158 -4.79 -5.72 6.42
CA GLU A 158 -5.37 -6.85 7.16
C GLU A 158 -4.65 -7.08 8.50
N ASP A 159 -3.32 -6.95 8.51
CA ASP A 159 -2.53 -7.09 9.73
C ASP A 159 -2.78 -5.94 10.73
N LEU A 160 -3.00 -4.72 10.22
CA LEU A 160 -3.45 -3.58 11.04
C LEU A 160 -4.80 -3.85 11.71
N ILE A 161 -5.78 -4.37 10.96
CA ILE A 161 -7.11 -4.70 11.50
C ILE A 161 -7.00 -5.79 12.57
N LYS A 162 -6.26 -6.87 12.31
CA LYS A 162 -6.03 -7.94 13.29
C LYS A 162 -5.36 -7.43 14.56
N THR A 163 -4.38 -6.54 14.42
CA THR A 163 -3.67 -5.94 15.56
C THR A 163 -4.63 -5.07 16.39
N GLN A 164 -5.46 -4.27 15.72
CA GLN A 164 -6.49 -3.46 16.38
C GLN A 164 -7.51 -4.33 17.13
N ASP A 165 -8.05 -5.37 16.50
CA ASP A 165 -9.00 -6.30 17.11
C ASP A 165 -8.38 -7.02 18.32
N GLY A 166 -7.09 -7.39 18.21
CA GLY A 166 -6.32 -7.96 19.30
C GLY A 166 -6.24 -7.03 20.51
N ILE A 167 -5.96 -5.73 20.30
CA ILE A 167 -5.93 -4.73 21.37
C ILE A 167 -7.31 -4.59 22.03
N TRP A 168 -8.39 -4.50 21.24
CA TRP A 168 -9.75 -4.38 21.76
C TRP A 168 -10.15 -5.59 22.61
N ASN A 169 -9.92 -6.81 22.11
CA ASN A 169 -10.22 -8.04 22.83
C ASN A 169 -9.43 -8.16 24.13
N MET A 170 -8.14 -7.82 24.10
CA MET A 170 -7.27 -7.83 25.29
C MET A 170 -7.75 -6.84 26.36
N ASN A 171 -8.13 -5.63 25.94
CA ASN A 171 -8.68 -4.60 26.84
C ASN A 171 -10.01 -5.04 27.45
N LEU A 172 -10.91 -5.64 26.66
CA LEU A 172 -12.21 -6.15 27.13
C LEU A 172 -12.03 -7.25 28.18
N ILE A 173 -11.13 -8.22 27.92
CA ILE A 173 -10.80 -9.28 28.89
C ILE A 173 -10.23 -8.67 30.18
N MET A 174 -9.39 -7.64 30.08
CA MET A 174 -8.85 -6.96 31.27
C MET A 174 -9.95 -6.33 32.11
N VAL A 175 -10.87 -5.58 31.49
CA VAL A 175 -11.99 -4.93 32.19
C VAL A 175 -12.85 -5.97 32.90
N ILE A 176 -13.21 -7.07 32.21
CA ILE A 176 -13.97 -8.18 32.81
C ILE A 176 -13.21 -8.80 33.99
N THR A 177 -11.89 -8.99 33.86
CA THR A 177 -11.07 -9.58 34.92
C THR A 177 -11.00 -8.67 36.15
N ILE A 178 -10.84 -7.36 35.95
CA ILE A 178 -10.82 -6.37 37.05
C ILE A 178 -12.18 -6.33 37.75
N ILE A 179 -13.29 -6.29 37.01
CA ILE A 179 -14.63 -6.30 37.58
C ILE A 179 -14.88 -7.59 38.36
N SER A 180 -14.53 -8.74 37.78
CA SER A 180 -14.68 -10.05 38.43
C SER A 180 -13.86 -10.16 39.71
N PHE A 181 -12.61 -9.67 39.68
CA PHE A 181 -11.72 -9.70 40.84
C PHE A 181 -12.21 -8.76 41.96
N THR A 182 -12.63 -7.54 41.60
CA THR A 182 -13.12 -6.55 42.57
C THR A 182 -14.44 -6.97 43.21
N THR A 183 -15.38 -7.49 42.42
CA THR A 183 -16.65 -8.04 42.95
C THR A 183 -16.42 -9.25 43.84
N THR A 184 -15.59 -10.22 43.42
CA THR A 184 -15.26 -11.39 44.23
C THR A 184 -14.62 -10.97 45.55
N SER A 185 -13.58 -10.13 45.49
CA SER A 185 -12.90 -9.62 46.69
C SER A 185 -13.82 -8.83 47.60
N GLY A 186 -14.72 -8.00 47.05
CA GLY A 186 -15.70 -7.24 47.81
C GLY A 186 -16.73 -8.13 48.52
N VAL A 187 -17.22 -9.19 47.86
CA VAL A 187 -18.11 -10.17 48.48
C VAL A 187 -17.38 -10.94 49.60
N PHE A 188 -16.14 -11.37 49.38
CA PHE A 188 -15.35 -12.03 50.41
C PHE A 188 -15.09 -11.12 51.61
N PHE A 189 -14.69 -9.87 51.37
CA PHE A 189 -14.47 -8.89 52.43
C PHE A 189 -15.75 -8.58 53.20
N SER A 190 -16.87 -8.40 52.50
CA SER A 190 -18.18 -8.18 53.12
C SER A 190 -18.59 -9.35 54.01
N LYS A 191 -18.49 -10.59 53.52
CA LYS A 191 -18.75 -11.80 54.33
C LYS A 191 -17.85 -11.85 55.57
N TYR A 192 -16.56 -11.60 55.41
CA TYR A 192 -15.61 -11.60 56.52
C TYR A 192 -15.96 -10.56 57.59
N VAL A 193 -16.33 -9.34 57.19
CA VAL A 193 -16.73 -8.27 58.11
C VAL A 193 -18.03 -8.62 58.83
N ILE A 194 -19.03 -9.16 58.13
CA ILE A 194 -20.29 -9.60 58.71
C ILE A 194 -20.06 -10.70 59.76
N GLU A 195 -19.30 -11.74 59.42
CA GLU A 195 -18.97 -12.82 60.36
C GLU A 195 -18.24 -12.29 61.62
N LYS A 196 -17.31 -11.34 61.44
CA LYS A 196 -16.62 -10.67 62.55
C LYS A 196 -17.54 -9.83 63.42
N LEU A 197 -18.50 -9.13 62.81
CA LEU A 197 -19.50 -8.33 63.54
C LEU A 197 -20.45 -9.22 64.33
N ASP A 198 -20.92 -10.32 63.75
CA ASP A 198 -21.80 -11.28 64.43
C ASP A 198 -21.12 -11.90 65.66
N ASP A 199 -19.85 -12.30 65.55
CA ASP A 199 -19.07 -12.80 66.69
C ASP A 199 -18.91 -11.75 67.81
N LEU A 200 -18.64 -10.48 67.45
CA LEU A 200 -18.55 -9.38 68.40
C LEU A 200 -19.88 -9.11 69.10
N MET A 201 -21.01 -9.13 68.37
CA MET A 201 -22.34 -8.94 68.96
C MET A 201 -22.66 -10.06 69.96
N LEU A 202 -22.35 -11.31 69.64
CA LEU A 202 -22.54 -12.45 70.54
C LEU A 202 -21.71 -12.32 71.83
N GLN A 203 -20.46 -11.84 71.74
CA GLN A 203 -19.61 -11.63 72.91
C GLN A 203 -20.14 -10.50 73.80
N VAL A 204 -20.62 -9.39 73.22
CA VAL A 204 -21.24 -8.28 73.97
C VAL A 204 -22.52 -8.73 74.68
N GLU A 205 -23.35 -9.56 74.03
CA GLU A 205 -24.58 -10.07 74.63
C GLU A 205 -24.29 -11.00 75.82
N LYS A 206 -23.25 -11.85 75.72
CA LYS A 206 -22.77 -12.67 76.84
C LYS A 206 -22.32 -11.82 78.03
N LEU A 207 -21.60 -10.72 77.78
CA LEU A 207 -21.14 -9.81 78.82
C LEU A 207 -22.27 -9.06 79.52
N LYS A 208 -23.37 -8.73 78.82
CA LYS A 208 -24.55 -8.09 79.43
C LYS A 208 -25.39 -9.01 80.33
N ARG A 209 -25.27 -10.34 80.16
CA ARG A 209 -26.02 -11.33 80.95
C ARG A 209 -25.23 -11.87 82.16
N SER A 210 -23.95 -11.52 82.26
CA SER A 210 -23.09 -11.75 83.44
C SER A 210 -23.22 -10.60 84.44
#